data_AF-A0A1M7R4G0-F1
#
_entry.id   AF-A0A1M7R4G0-F1
#
_cell.length_a   1.000
_cell.length_b   1.000
_cell.length_c   1.000
_cell.angle_alpha   90.00
_cell.angle_beta   90.00
_cell.angle_gamma   90.00
#
_symmetry.space_group_name_H-M   'P 1'
#
loop_
_entity.id
_entity.type
_entity.pdbx_description
1 polymer ?
#
loop_
_entity_poly.entity_id
_entity_poly.type
_entity_poly.pdbx_seq_one_letter_code
_entity_poly.pdbx_strand_id
1 'polypeptide(L)'
;MSTRRVIVFGATGMVGQGVLEACLRDDTITEVLVIGRSSTGRTHPKLRELHHEDFTDFTPIQDQLSGYDACFFCLGVSALGMTEAAYRAITVDFTLAAAKTLLAVNPDLAFCYVSGAGTDGTGKTRMMWARVKGELENTLLAMTPRAYMFRPAFILPLPGGKAKTKSYVLLYRVVTPLYPALRRLAPRIVTTSLLLGQAMIAVTRTGRTNRVLATGDINEVAAR
;
A
#
# COMPACT_ATOMS: atom_id res chain seq x y z
N MET A 1 -17.95 -15.70 10.15
CA MET A 1 -16.65 -15.09 9.75
C MET A 1 -16.78 -13.58 9.90
N SER A 2 -15.80 -12.89 10.49
CA SER A 2 -15.83 -11.43 10.61
C SER A 2 -15.66 -10.79 9.23
N THR A 3 -16.68 -10.09 8.76
CA THR A 3 -16.66 -9.27 7.54
C THR A 3 -15.78 -8.04 7.74
N ARG A 4 -15.08 -7.59 6.69
CA ARG A 4 -14.20 -6.41 6.75
C ARG A 4 -14.53 -5.38 5.68
N ARG A 5 -14.43 -4.11 6.05
CA ARG A 5 -14.49 -2.96 5.14
C ARG A 5 -13.10 -2.33 5.09
N VAL A 6 -12.59 -2.10 3.88
CA VAL A 6 -11.22 -1.61 3.69
C VAL A 6 -11.19 -0.34 2.85
N ILE A 7 -10.23 0.53 3.14
CA ILE A 7 -9.93 1.73 2.35
C ILE A 7 -8.64 1.48 1.56
N VAL A 8 -8.62 1.85 0.28
CA VAL A 8 -7.43 1.73 -0.58
C VAL A 8 -7.09 3.10 -1.19
N PHE A 9 -5.88 3.57 -0.90
CA PHE A 9 -5.29 4.74 -1.56
C PHE A 9 -4.33 4.29 -2.67
N GLY A 10 -4.26 5.06 -3.75
CA GLY A 10 -3.34 4.78 -4.85
C GLY A 10 -3.76 3.60 -5.73
N ALA A 11 -5.05 3.24 -5.75
CA ALA A 11 -5.61 2.10 -6.49
C ALA A 11 -5.35 2.13 -8.01
N THR A 12 -5.08 3.31 -8.60
CA THR A 12 -4.73 3.43 -10.03
C THR A 12 -3.25 3.18 -10.32
N GLY A 13 -2.40 3.11 -9.28
CA GLY A 13 -0.97 2.82 -9.40
C GLY A 13 -0.68 1.32 -9.53
N MET A 14 0.53 0.98 -9.94
CA MET A 14 0.96 -0.42 -10.18
C MET A 14 0.71 -1.33 -8.97
N VAL A 15 1.06 -0.84 -7.77
CA VAL A 15 0.85 -1.59 -6.53
C VAL A 15 -0.63 -1.62 -6.16
N GLY A 16 -1.28 -0.45 -6.14
CA GLY A 16 -2.68 -0.33 -5.73
C GLY A 16 -3.64 -1.12 -6.62
N GLN A 17 -3.34 -1.33 -7.90
CA GLN A 17 -4.15 -2.19 -8.79
C GLN A 17 -4.18 -3.65 -8.31
N GLY A 18 -3.02 -4.19 -7.90
CA GLY A 18 -2.94 -5.55 -7.38
C GLY A 18 -3.53 -5.69 -5.98
N VAL A 19 -3.38 -4.66 -5.14
CA VAL A 19 -4.00 -4.62 -3.82
C VAL A 19 -5.52 -4.55 -3.93
N LEU A 20 -6.05 -3.69 -4.80
CA LEU A 20 -7.49 -3.64 -5.10
C LEU A 20 -7.99 -4.97 -5.64
N GLU A 21 -7.26 -5.60 -6.56
CA GLU A 21 -7.62 -6.93 -7.07
C GLU A 21 -7.69 -7.99 -5.96
N ALA A 22 -6.72 -8.02 -5.06
CA ALA A 22 -6.74 -8.91 -3.91
C ALA A 22 -7.99 -8.67 -3.05
N CYS A 23 -8.34 -7.41 -2.81
CA CYS A 23 -9.49 -7.06 -1.98
C CYS A 23 -10.83 -7.51 -2.60
N LEU A 24 -10.99 -7.33 -3.91
CA LEU A 24 -12.24 -7.67 -4.59
C LEU A 24 -12.45 -9.19 -4.66
N ARG A 25 -11.37 -9.96 -4.76
CA ARG A 25 -11.37 -11.44 -4.78
C ARG A 25 -11.56 -12.07 -3.40
N ASP A 26 -11.32 -11.34 -2.32
CA ASP A 26 -11.40 -11.89 -0.97
C ASP A 26 -12.84 -11.82 -0.44
N ASP A 27 -13.43 -12.97 -0.11
CA ASP A 27 -14.81 -13.08 0.37
C ASP A 27 -15.00 -12.60 1.82
N THR A 28 -13.91 -12.42 2.57
CA THR A 28 -13.98 -11.83 3.91
C THR A 28 -14.09 -10.31 3.87
N ILE A 29 -13.85 -9.70 2.70
CA ILE A 29 -14.04 -8.27 2.46
C ILE A 29 -15.41 -8.05 1.84
N THR A 30 -16.21 -7.20 2.46
CA THR A 30 -17.57 -6.86 2.02
C THR A 30 -17.64 -5.50 1.33
N GLU A 31 -16.73 -4.58 1.66
CA GLU A 31 -16.65 -3.27 1.03
C GLU A 31 -15.20 -2.83 0.84
N VAL A 32 -14.92 -2.25 -0.33
CA VAL A 32 -13.65 -1.61 -0.68
C VAL A 32 -13.94 -0.17 -1.08
N LEU A 33 -13.52 0.78 -0.25
CA LEU A 33 -13.54 2.19 -0.58
C LEU A 33 -12.21 2.59 -1.23
N VAL A 34 -12.25 3.02 -2.48
CA VAL A 34 -11.10 3.63 -3.14
C VAL A 34 -11.19 5.14 -3.01
N ILE A 35 -10.14 5.77 -2.48
CA ILE A 35 -10.02 7.23 -2.41
C ILE A 35 -8.94 7.70 -3.37
N GLY A 36 -9.27 8.64 -4.25
CA GLY A 36 -8.37 9.08 -5.30
C GLY A 36 -8.88 10.28 -6.11
N ARG A 37 -7.98 10.84 -6.93
CA ARG A 37 -8.27 11.95 -7.87
C ARG A 37 -8.85 11.50 -9.22
N SER A 38 -9.01 10.19 -9.41
CA SER A 38 -9.38 9.63 -10.70
C SER A 38 -10.02 8.27 -10.47
N SER A 39 -11.02 7.95 -11.30
CA SER A 39 -11.67 6.64 -11.24
C SER A 39 -10.69 5.51 -11.54
N THR A 40 -10.94 4.33 -10.95
CA THR A 40 -10.20 3.12 -11.34
C THR A 40 -10.67 2.56 -12.68
N GLY A 41 -11.86 2.98 -13.15
CA GLY A 41 -12.51 2.45 -14.34
C GLY A 41 -13.02 1.02 -14.16
N ARG A 42 -13.16 0.56 -12.91
CA ARG A 42 -13.66 -0.77 -12.57
C ARG A 42 -15.05 -0.67 -11.97
N THR A 43 -15.83 -1.73 -12.15
CA THR A 43 -17.13 -1.89 -11.50
C THR A 43 -17.14 -3.22 -10.77
N HIS A 44 -17.57 -3.22 -9.51
CA HIS A 44 -17.69 -4.44 -8.70
C HIS A 44 -18.71 -4.20 -7.57
N PRO A 45 -19.51 -5.20 -7.16
CA PRO A 45 -20.51 -5.02 -6.09
C PRO A 45 -19.92 -4.55 -4.75
N LYS A 46 -18.69 -4.96 -4.44
CA LYS A 46 -17.95 -4.54 -3.22
C LYS A 46 -17.28 -3.16 -3.35
N LEU A 47 -17.18 -2.59 -4.55
CA LEU A 47 -16.32 -1.41 -4.81
C LEU A 47 -17.14 -0.12 -4.73
N ARG A 48 -16.68 0.81 -3.89
CA ARG A 48 -17.11 2.21 -3.88
C ARG A 48 -15.91 3.09 -4.18
N GLU A 49 -16.10 4.10 -5.04
CA GLU A 49 -15.07 5.10 -5.33
C GLU A 49 -15.49 6.45 -4.74
N LEU A 50 -14.55 7.12 -4.08
CA LEU A 50 -14.72 8.45 -3.52
C LEU A 50 -13.66 9.38 -4.11
N HIS A 51 -14.14 10.37 -4.88
CA HIS A 51 -13.28 11.36 -5.49
C HIS A 51 -12.82 12.39 -4.46
N HIS A 52 -11.52 12.60 -4.37
CA HIS A 52 -10.93 13.57 -3.46
C HIS A 52 -9.61 14.09 -4.01
N GLU A 53 -9.44 15.41 -4.01
CA GLU A 53 -8.30 16.09 -4.66
C GLU A 53 -7.22 16.57 -3.68
N ASP A 54 -7.62 16.98 -2.48
CA ASP A 54 -6.71 17.58 -1.49
C ASP A 54 -6.23 16.56 -0.44
N PHE A 55 -5.12 15.89 -0.74
CA PHE A 55 -4.54 14.89 0.16
C PHE A 55 -3.87 15.49 1.41
N THR A 56 -3.93 16.81 1.59
CA THR A 56 -3.48 17.46 2.83
C THR A 56 -4.59 17.60 3.86
N ASP A 57 -5.87 17.52 3.44
CA ASP A 57 -7.02 17.64 4.32
C ASP A 57 -8.17 16.69 3.95
N PHE A 58 -8.39 15.70 4.80
CA PHE A 58 -9.47 14.72 4.65
C PHE A 58 -10.74 15.08 5.45
N THR A 59 -10.74 16.20 6.17
CA THR A 59 -11.89 16.68 6.96
C THR A 59 -13.18 16.77 6.12
N PRO A 60 -13.17 17.27 4.87
CA PRO A 60 -14.39 17.40 4.07
C PRO A 60 -15.09 16.09 3.72
N ILE A 61 -14.41 14.95 3.86
CA ILE A 61 -14.98 13.63 3.55
C ILE A 61 -15.00 12.70 4.75
N GLN A 62 -14.67 13.20 5.95
CA GLN A 62 -14.46 12.39 7.15
C GLN A 62 -15.70 11.59 7.57
N ASP A 63 -16.90 12.12 7.32
CA ASP A 63 -18.19 11.47 7.57
C ASP A 63 -18.33 10.12 6.83
N GLN A 64 -17.72 10.01 5.66
CA GLN A 64 -17.72 8.81 4.82
C GLN A 64 -16.60 7.81 5.15
N LEU A 65 -15.74 8.11 6.12
CA LEU A 65 -14.55 7.33 6.46
C LEU A 65 -14.72 6.46 7.71
N SER A 66 -15.90 6.44 8.33
CA SER A 66 -16.18 5.67 9.54
C SER A 66 -16.60 4.21 9.26
N GLY A 67 -16.31 3.33 10.22
CA GLY A 67 -16.66 1.91 10.18
C GLY A 67 -15.79 1.08 9.24
N TYR A 68 -14.52 1.45 9.04
CA TYR A 68 -13.54 0.68 8.27
C TYR A 68 -12.54 0.00 9.20
N ASP A 69 -12.17 -1.23 8.85
CA ASP A 69 -11.29 -2.09 9.65
C ASP A 69 -9.82 -1.94 9.26
N ALA A 70 -9.55 -1.57 8.00
CA ALA A 70 -8.20 -1.41 7.49
C ALA A 70 -8.07 -0.31 6.43
N CYS A 71 -6.87 0.27 6.37
CA CYS A 71 -6.43 1.16 5.30
C CYS A 71 -5.19 0.58 4.64
N PHE A 72 -5.24 0.42 3.31
CA PHE A 72 -4.11 0.02 2.47
C PHE A 72 -3.60 1.22 1.70
N PHE A 73 -2.60 1.88 2.27
CA PHE A 73 -2.02 3.10 1.72
C PHE A 73 -0.93 2.76 0.69
N CYS A 74 -1.33 2.69 -0.58
CA CYS A 74 -0.44 2.35 -1.71
C CYS A 74 -0.07 3.57 -2.56
N LEU A 75 -0.40 4.78 -2.11
CA LEU A 75 -0.03 6.02 -2.79
C LEU A 75 1.46 6.29 -2.60
N GLY A 76 2.14 6.58 -3.71
CA GLY A 76 3.56 6.89 -3.71
C GLY A 76 4.03 7.42 -5.06
N VAL A 77 5.16 8.11 -5.04
CA VAL A 77 5.82 8.68 -6.22
C VAL A 77 7.27 8.20 -6.30
N SER A 78 7.86 8.25 -7.49
CA SER A 78 9.30 8.03 -7.63
C SER A 78 10.04 9.23 -7.05
N ALA A 79 11.06 8.99 -6.22
CA ALA A 79 11.93 10.06 -5.73
C ALA A 79 12.90 10.60 -6.80
N LEU A 80 12.98 9.95 -7.97
CA LEU A 80 13.89 10.34 -9.03
C LEU A 80 13.56 11.74 -9.55
N GLY A 81 14.56 12.63 -9.50
CA GLY A 81 14.41 14.02 -9.95
C GLY A 81 13.64 14.93 -8.99
N MET A 82 13.29 14.45 -7.79
CA MET A 82 12.59 15.25 -6.78
C MET A 82 13.56 15.85 -5.77
N THR A 83 13.21 17.04 -5.26
CA THR A 83 13.82 17.57 -4.03
C THR A 83 13.28 16.83 -2.82
N GLU A 84 14.02 16.87 -1.71
CA GLU A 84 13.59 16.25 -0.45
C GLU A 84 12.25 16.82 0.05
N ALA A 85 12.09 18.15 0.00
CA ALA A 85 10.86 18.81 0.41
C ALA A 85 9.64 18.38 -0.44
N ALA A 86 9.79 18.33 -1.77
CA ALA A 86 8.70 17.89 -2.65
C ALA A 86 8.35 16.41 -2.44
N TYR A 87 9.36 15.56 -2.25
CA TYR A 87 9.14 14.14 -1.97
C TYR A 87 8.48 13.92 -0.60
N ARG A 88 8.87 14.72 0.41
CA ARG A 88 8.30 14.72 1.75
C ARG A 88 6.84 15.16 1.75
N ALA A 89 6.50 16.24 1.04
CA ALA A 89 5.11 16.71 0.95
C ALA A 89 4.16 15.61 0.47
N ILE A 90 4.56 14.88 -0.58
CA ILE A 90 3.72 13.81 -1.13
C ILE A 90 3.78 12.54 -0.28
N THR A 91 4.96 12.17 0.23
CA THR A 91 5.15 10.88 0.90
C THR A 91 4.71 10.93 2.35
N VAL A 92 5.14 11.96 3.08
CA VAL A 92 4.91 12.11 4.52
C VAL A 92 3.59 12.80 4.77
N ASP A 93 3.41 14.02 4.25
CA ASP A 93 2.29 14.86 4.67
C ASP A 93 0.96 14.25 4.25
N PHE A 94 0.85 13.75 3.02
CA PHE A 94 -0.37 13.08 2.55
C PHE A 94 -0.69 11.81 3.36
N THR A 95 0.34 11.01 3.67
CA THR A 95 0.14 9.77 4.43
C THR A 95 -0.28 10.07 5.86
N LEU A 96 0.34 11.05 6.51
CA LEU A 96 0.02 11.44 7.88
C LEU A 96 -1.35 12.12 7.97
N ALA A 97 -1.73 12.93 6.99
CA ALA A 97 -3.08 13.49 6.92
C ALA A 97 -4.13 12.38 6.88
N ALA A 98 -3.96 11.39 5.99
CA ALA A 98 -4.85 10.24 5.92
C ALA A 98 -4.86 9.41 7.21
N ALA A 99 -3.68 9.09 7.77
CA ALA A 99 -3.57 8.31 8.98
C ALA A 99 -4.25 8.99 10.18
N LYS A 100 -4.03 10.30 10.37
CA LYS A 100 -4.65 11.07 11.44
C LYS A 100 -6.17 11.05 11.35
N THR A 101 -6.72 11.39 10.18
CA THR A 101 -8.19 11.42 10.00
C THR A 101 -8.79 10.03 10.19
N LEU A 102 -8.20 9.00 9.56
CA LEU A 102 -8.76 7.65 9.61
C LEU A 102 -8.70 7.02 11.00
N LEU A 103 -7.61 7.22 11.75
CA LEU A 103 -7.48 6.69 13.11
C LEU A 103 -8.37 7.45 14.10
N ALA A 104 -8.66 8.73 13.86
CA ALA A 104 -9.58 9.50 14.69
C ALA A 104 -11.02 8.96 14.61
N VAL A 105 -11.47 8.51 13.43
CA VAL A 105 -12.83 7.96 13.25
C VAL A 105 -12.89 6.43 13.30
N ASN A 106 -11.74 5.74 13.29
CA ASN A 106 -11.64 4.28 13.41
C ASN A 106 -10.46 3.91 14.33
N PRO A 107 -10.63 3.92 15.67
CA PRO A 107 -9.54 3.70 16.62
C PRO A 107 -8.79 2.36 16.45
N ASP A 108 -9.50 1.31 16.03
CA ASP A 108 -8.95 -0.05 15.84
C ASP A 108 -8.47 -0.34 14.41
N LEU A 109 -8.47 0.66 13.53
CA LEU A 109 -8.07 0.53 12.14
C LEU A 109 -6.63 0.00 12.02
N ALA A 110 -6.46 -1.05 11.22
CA ALA A 110 -5.14 -1.47 10.80
C ALA A 110 -4.64 -0.59 9.64
N PHE A 111 -3.53 0.10 9.82
CA PHE A 111 -2.95 0.99 8.81
C PHE A 111 -1.74 0.33 8.13
N CYS A 112 -1.91 -0.14 6.90
CA CYS A 112 -0.84 -0.73 6.11
C CYS A 112 -0.25 0.30 5.14
N TYR A 113 1.06 0.52 5.23
CA TYR A 113 1.80 1.46 4.38
C TYR A 113 2.77 0.73 3.45
N VAL A 114 2.74 1.05 2.15
CA VAL A 114 3.73 0.55 1.18
C VAL A 114 4.96 1.46 1.16
N SER A 115 6.01 1.00 1.81
CA SER A 115 7.31 1.66 1.88
C SER A 115 8.23 1.17 0.75
N GLY A 116 9.33 0.50 1.09
CA GLY A 116 10.28 -0.09 0.15
C GLY A 116 11.46 -0.76 0.86
N ALA A 117 12.03 -1.78 0.25
CA ALA A 117 13.28 -2.36 0.75
C ALA A 117 14.39 -1.31 0.72
N GLY A 118 15.17 -1.23 1.80
CA GLY A 118 16.22 -0.20 1.96
C GLY A 118 15.76 1.07 2.67
N THR A 119 14.48 1.18 3.07
CA THR A 119 14.01 2.25 3.96
C THR A 119 14.81 2.25 5.28
N ASP A 120 15.24 3.43 5.72
CA ASP A 120 16.13 3.62 6.86
C ASP A 120 15.48 4.49 7.92
N GLY A 121 14.98 3.85 8.99
CA GLY A 121 14.41 4.52 10.15
C GLY A 121 15.44 5.16 11.08
N THR A 122 16.74 4.97 10.86
CA THR A 122 17.80 5.57 11.69
C THR A 122 18.23 6.96 11.23
N GLY A 123 17.88 7.33 9.99
CA GLY A 123 18.25 8.61 9.40
C GLY A 123 19.73 8.72 8.97
N LYS A 124 20.50 7.63 9.00
CA LYS A 124 21.96 7.66 8.77
C LYS A 124 22.34 7.53 7.29
N THR A 125 21.48 6.96 6.46
CA THR A 125 21.75 6.80 5.04
C THR A 125 21.78 8.12 4.29
N ARG A 126 22.65 8.24 3.29
CA ARG A 126 22.68 9.39 2.37
C ARG A 126 21.50 9.39 1.40
N MET A 127 20.81 8.26 1.23
CA MET A 127 19.65 8.14 0.34
C MET A 127 18.42 8.88 0.90
N MET A 128 18.09 10.03 0.31
CA MET A 128 16.99 10.88 0.76
C MET A 128 15.67 10.14 0.92
N TRP A 129 15.26 9.41 -0.11
CA TRP A 129 13.98 8.71 -0.11
C TRP A 129 13.86 7.69 1.04
N ALA A 130 14.98 7.07 1.41
CA ALA A 130 15.04 6.02 2.43
C ALA A 130 14.91 6.61 3.84
N ARG A 131 15.51 7.78 4.10
CA ARG A 131 15.32 8.51 5.35
C ARG A 131 13.91 9.05 5.49
N VAL A 132 13.38 9.68 4.44
CA VAL A 132 12.02 10.26 4.44
C VAL A 132 10.97 9.18 4.71
N LYS A 133 11.06 8.03 4.04
CA LYS A 133 10.18 6.88 4.33
C LYS A 133 10.42 6.33 5.73
N GLY A 134 11.66 6.31 6.22
CA GLY A 134 11.99 5.79 7.55
C GLY A 134 11.39 6.63 8.68
N GLU A 135 11.45 7.95 8.57
CA GLU A 135 10.77 8.87 9.50
C GLU A 135 9.26 8.65 9.51
N LEU A 136 8.65 8.51 8.33
CA LEU A 136 7.23 8.22 8.21
C LEU A 136 6.86 6.89 8.85
N GLU A 137 7.63 5.82 8.61
CA GLU A 137 7.39 4.52 9.23
C GLU A 137 7.43 4.62 10.77
N ASN A 138 8.45 5.27 11.33
CA ASN A 138 8.56 5.47 12.77
C ASN A 138 7.34 6.22 13.33
N THR A 139 6.88 7.24 12.60
CA THR A 139 5.71 8.05 12.98
C THR A 139 4.45 7.19 12.99
N LEU A 140 4.16 6.46 11.91
CA LEU A 140 2.98 5.59 11.80
C LEU A 140 2.97 4.48 12.87
N LEU A 141 4.14 3.89 13.14
CA LEU A 141 4.29 2.85 14.17
C LEU A 141 4.04 3.36 15.59
N ALA A 142 4.24 4.66 15.83
CA ALA A 142 3.93 5.32 17.09
C ALA A 142 2.45 5.73 17.20
N MET A 143 1.77 5.98 16.08
CA MET A 143 0.37 6.41 16.06
C MET A 143 -0.61 5.28 16.44
N THR A 144 -0.31 4.02 16.10
CA THR A 144 -1.18 2.90 16.44
C THR A 144 -0.41 1.57 16.53
N PRO A 145 -0.76 0.67 17.47
CA PRO A 145 -0.20 -0.67 17.51
C PRO A 145 -0.55 -1.50 16.26
N ARG A 146 -1.55 -1.10 15.47
CA ARG A 146 -2.01 -1.79 14.26
C ARG A 146 -1.48 -1.16 12.96
N ALA A 147 -0.37 -0.44 13.04
CA ALA A 147 0.37 0.04 11.86
C ALA A 147 1.33 -1.03 11.33
N TYR A 148 1.34 -1.27 10.01
CA TYR A 148 2.14 -2.29 9.34
C TYR A 148 2.89 -1.73 8.13
N MET A 149 4.22 -1.80 8.14
CA MET A 149 5.10 -1.23 7.11
C MET A 149 5.56 -2.33 6.16
N PHE A 150 5.13 -2.26 4.90
CA PHE A 150 5.49 -3.21 3.87
C PHE A 150 6.70 -2.69 3.09
N ARG A 151 7.83 -3.41 3.14
CA ARG A 151 9.09 -3.06 2.49
C ARG A 151 9.42 -4.05 1.35
N PRO A 152 8.64 -4.06 0.26
CA PRO A 152 8.95 -4.89 -0.89
C PRO A 152 10.22 -4.41 -1.60
N ALA A 153 11.01 -5.34 -2.12
CA ALA A 153 12.19 -5.04 -2.94
C ALA A 153 11.80 -4.89 -4.42
N PHE A 154 11.45 -5.98 -5.09
CA PHE A 154 10.98 -5.93 -6.48
C PHE A 154 9.53 -6.41 -6.59
N ILE A 155 8.66 -5.52 -7.06
CA ILE A 155 7.23 -5.82 -7.24
C ILE A 155 6.96 -6.04 -8.73
N LEU A 156 6.40 -7.19 -9.04
CA LEU A 156 5.81 -7.45 -10.35
C LEU A 156 4.35 -6.97 -10.37
N PRO A 157 3.94 -6.24 -11.41
CA PRO A 157 2.57 -5.78 -11.54
C PRO A 157 1.60 -6.95 -11.71
N LEU A 158 0.32 -6.68 -11.44
CA LEU A 158 -0.77 -7.57 -11.78
C LEU A 158 -0.76 -7.83 -13.31
N PRO A 159 -0.93 -9.08 -13.77
CA PRO A 159 -1.09 -9.38 -15.20
C PRO A 159 -2.22 -8.53 -15.82
N GLY A 160 -1.93 -7.82 -16.91
CA GLY A 160 -2.89 -6.91 -17.56
C GLY A 160 -3.04 -5.53 -16.91
N GLY A 161 -2.31 -5.24 -15.82
CA GLY A 161 -2.31 -3.93 -15.17
C GLY A 161 -1.73 -2.83 -16.07
N LYS A 162 -2.35 -1.65 -16.07
CA LYS A 162 -1.86 -0.48 -16.81
C LYS A 162 -0.79 0.21 -15.98
N ALA A 163 0.48 0.01 -16.31
CA ALA A 163 1.54 0.86 -15.77
C ALA A 163 1.54 2.21 -16.49
N LYS A 164 1.53 3.32 -15.74
CA LYS A 164 1.51 4.68 -16.31
C LYS A 164 2.81 5.05 -17.05
N THR A 165 3.90 4.31 -16.82
CA THR A 165 5.23 4.58 -17.39
C THR A 165 5.58 3.54 -18.45
N LYS A 166 5.72 3.97 -19.72
CA LYS A 166 5.94 3.09 -20.89
C LYS A 166 7.18 2.19 -20.79
N SER A 167 8.28 2.68 -20.20
CA SER A 167 9.53 1.92 -20.01
C SER A 167 9.38 0.75 -19.03
N TYR A 168 8.54 0.91 -18.00
CA TYR A 168 8.23 -0.15 -17.05
C TYR A 168 7.41 -1.27 -17.71
N VAL A 169 6.47 -0.95 -18.61
CA VAL A 169 5.67 -1.95 -19.35
C VAL A 169 6.56 -2.90 -20.16
N LEU A 170 7.60 -2.38 -20.81
CA LEU A 170 8.52 -3.19 -21.62
C LEU A 170 9.40 -4.10 -20.75
N LEU A 171 9.99 -3.56 -19.67
CA LEU A 171 10.77 -4.35 -18.72
C LEU A 171 9.95 -5.51 -18.13
N TYR A 172 8.72 -5.24 -17.69
CA TYR A 172 7.88 -6.28 -17.09
C TYR A 172 7.41 -7.35 -18.09
N ARG A 173 7.15 -7.01 -19.37
CA ARG A 173 6.84 -8.03 -20.38
C ARG A 173 7.96 -9.06 -20.56
N VAL A 174 9.21 -8.66 -20.34
CA VAL A 174 10.38 -9.55 -20.42
C VAL A 174 10.61 -10.33 -19.12
N VAL A 175 10.36 -9.70 -17.96
CA VAL A 175 10.62 -10.33 -16.65
C VAL A 175 9.47 -11.24 -16.18
N THR A 176 8.22 -10.96 -16.56
CA THR A 176 7.04 -11.75 -16.14
C THR A 176 7.10 -13.24 -16.50
N PRO A 177 7.54 -13.67 -17.71
CA PRO A 177 7.69 -15.10 -18.03
C PRO A 177 8.72 -15.82 -17.14
N LEU A 178 9.71 -15.09 -16.63
CA LEU A 178 10.75 -15.61 -15.73
C LEU A 178 10.29 -15.67 -14.27
N TYR A 179 9.09 -15.17 -13.95
CA TYR A 179 8.58 -15.09 -12.58
C TYR A 179 8.55 -16.44 -11.85
N PRO A 180 8.10 -17.58 -12.43
CA PRO A 180 8.08 -18.85 -11.71
C PRO A 180 9.48 -19.28 -11.24
N ALA A 181 10.51 -19.04 -12.07
CA ALA A 181 11.89 -19.30 -11.73
C ALA A 181 12.42 -18.29 -10.68
N LEU A 182 12.18 -16.99 -10.88
CA LEU A 182 12.59 -15.95 -9.92
C LEU A 182 11.94 -16.11 -8.55
N ARG A 183 10.67 -16.51 -8.50
CA ARG A 183 9.95 -16.81 -7.24
C ARG A 183 10.61 -17.97 -6.50
N ARG A 184 11.06 -19.01 -7.22
CA ARG A 184 11.70 -20.18 -6.63
C ARG A 184 13.13 -19.90 -6.18
N LEU A 185 13.88 -19.12 -6.95
CA LEU A 185 15.31 -18.85 -6.72
C LEU A 185 15.56 -17.63 -5.82
N ALA A 186 14.67 -16.64 -5.83
CA ALA A 186 14.80 -15.39 -5.08
C ALA A 186 13.49 -14.97 -4.37
N PRO A 187 12.85 -15.85 -3.56
CA PRO A 187 11.58 -15.57 -2.89
C PRO A 187 11.65 -14.42 -1.87
N ARG A 188 12.86 -14.01 -1.46
CA ARG A 188 13.08 -12.88 -0.55
C ARG A 188 13.35 -11.55 -1.26
N ILE A 189 13.35 -11.55 -2.60
CA ILE A 189 13.67 -10.37 -3.42
C ILE A 189 12.48 -9.96 -4.27
N VAL A 190 11.71 -10.93 -4.78
CA VAL A 190 10.59 -10.67 -5.70
C VAL A 190 9.25 -10.96 -5.05
N THR A 191 8.28 -10.07 -5.25
CA THR A 191 6.86 -10.28 -4.93
C THR A 191 5.98 -9.76 -6.08
N THR A 192 4.66 -9.91 -5.96
CA THR A 192 3.69 -9.33 -6.90
C THR A 192 2.79 -8.34 -6.16
N SER A 193 2.18 -7.39 -6.87
CA SER A 193 1.21 -6.48 -6.24
C SER A 193 -0.03 -7.21 -5.71
N LEU A 194 -0.38 -8.36 -6.29
CA LEU A 194 -1.44 -9.23 -5.79
C LEU A 194 -1.06 -9.91 -4.46
N LEU A 195 0.13 -10.51 -4.38
CA LEU A 195 0.64 -11.13 -3.15
C LEU A 195 0.77 -10.08 -2.03
N LEU A 196 1.22 -8.88 -2.38
CA LEU A 196 1.28 -7.77 -1.43
C LEU A 196 -0.11 -7.43 -0.87
N GLY A 197 -1.15 -7.38 -1.71
CA GLY A 197 -2.52 -7.19 -1.26
C GLY A 197 -3.03 -8.32 -0.36
N GLN A 198 -2.78 -9.58 -0.74
CA GLN A 198 -3.13 -10.75 0.06
C GLN A 198 -2.44 -10.73 1.43
N ALA A 199 -1.16 -10.34 1.47
CA ALA A 199 -0.42 -10.19 2.72
C ALA A 199 -1.03 -9.09 3.61
N MET A 200 -1.40 -7.94 3.04
CA MET A 200 -2.08 -6.87 3.80
C MET A 200 -3.36 -7.38 4.44
N ILE A 201 -4.22 -8.05 3.67
CA ILE A 201 -5.49 -8.62 4.17
C ILE A 201 -5.24 -9.62 5.30
N ALA A 202 -4.28 -10.52 5.13
CA ALA A 202 -3.95 -11.52 6.13
C ALA A 202 -3.43 -10.88 7.43
N VAL A 203 -2.55 -9.87 7.36
CA VAL A 203 -2.02 -9.17 8.53
C VAL A 203 -3.12 -8.44 9.30
N THR A 204 -4.06 -7.77 8.62
CA THR A 204 -5.14 -7.05 9.32
C THR A 204 -6.14 -7.99 9.99
N ARG A 205 -6.28 -9.21 9.47
CA ARG A 205 -7.12 -10.26 10.05
C ARG A 205 -6.55 -10.84 11.34
N THR A 206 -5.28 -11.26 11.33
CA THR A 206 -4.70 -11.98 12.47
C THR A 206 -4.02 -11.06 13.48
N GLY A 207 -3.65 -9.86 13.05
CA GLY A 207 -2.63 -9.08 13.73
C GLY A 207 -1.24 -9.71 13.60
N ARG A 208 -0.20 -8.91 13.77
CA ARG A 208 1.19 -9.36 13.91
C ARG A 208 1.94 -8.49 14.90
N THR A 209 2.84 -9.11 15.67
CA THR A 209 3.83 -8.42 16.51
C THR A 209 4.95 -7.83 15.67
N ASN A 210 5.43 -8.54 14.64
CA ASN A 210 6.33 -7.96 13.65
C ASN A 210 5.54 -7.05 12.70
N ARG A 211 5.73 -5.74 12.88
CA ARG A 211 5.04 -4.67 12.15
C ARG A 211 5.80 -4.17 10.92
N VAL A 212 7.02 -4.64 10.67
CA VAL A 212 7.79 -4.29 9.46
C VAL A 212 8.04 -5.56 8.66
N LEU A 213 7.51 -5.62 7.45
CA LEU A 213 7.51 -6.83 6.62
C LEU A 213 8.41 -6.63 5.40
N ALA A 214 9.50 -7.38 5.35
CA ALA A 214 10.33 -7.48 4.14
C ALA A 214 9.66 -8.39 3.11
N THR A 215 10.16 -8.40 1.87
CA THR A 215 9.60 -9.22 0.77
C THR A 215 9.38 -10.69 1.14
N GLY A 216 10.30 -11.29 1.91
CA GLY A 216 10.14 -12.67 2.40
C GLY A 216 8.91 -12.84 3.29
N ASP A 217 8.73 -11.95 4.28
CA ASP A 217 7.58 -11.96 5.18
C ASP A 217 6.27 -11.75 4.39
N ILE A 218 6.29 -10.85 3.41
CA ILE A 218 5.14 -10.56 2.55
C ILE A 218 4.68 -11.83 1.82
N ASN A 219 5.62 -12.53 1.18
CA ASN A 219 5.33 -13.74 0.44
C ASN A 219 4.89 -14.90 1.35
N GLU A 220 5.45 -15.00 2.56
CA GLU A 220 5.07 -16.02 3.54
C GLU A 220 3.64 -15.78 4.05
N VAL A 221 3.31 -14.53 4.40
CA VAL A 221 2.00 -14.19 4.93
C VAL A 221 0.90 -14.30 3.87
N ALA A 222 1.21 -13.94 2.62
CA ALA A 222 0.26 -14.09 1.50
C ALA A 222 -0.07 -15.56 1.15
N ALA A 223 0.78 -16.51 1.56
CA ALA A 223 0.57 -17.93 1.28
C ALA A 223 -0.34 -18.64 2.30
N ARG A 224 -0.85 -17.91 3.31
CA ARG A 224 -1.68 -18.43 4.40
C ARG A 224 -3.14 -17.99 4.24
#